data_AF-A0AAX0Q6J0-F1
#
_entry.id   AF-A0AAX0Q6J0-F1
#
_cell.length_a   1.000
_cell.length_b   1.000
_cell.length_c   1.000
_cell.angle_alpha   90.00
_cell.angle_beta   90.00
_cell.angle_gamma   90.00
#
_symmetry.space_group_name_H-M   'P 1'
#
loop_
_entity.id
_entity.type
_entity.pdbx_description
1 polymer ?
#
loop_
_entity_poly.entity_id
_entity_poly.type
_entity_poly.pdbx_seq_one_letter_code
_entity_poly.pdbx_strand_id
1 'polypeptide(L)'
;MDNHALRVKILTFYLADANSRGHANFCPCAHLADKLGVSGIDLDNEVDYLKRKGYLSGSHVYGMKPAEGEYRITAQGRDFLARKEGPKDETTVFRRIF
;
A
#
# COMPACT_ATOMS: atom_id res chain seq x y z
N MET A 1 -2.44 16.43 -2.32
CA MET A 1 -1.35 15.59 -1.76
C MET A 1 -0.60 14.97 -2.92
N ASP A 2 0.71 14.82 -2.85
CA ASP A 2 1.50 14.12 -3.88
C ASP A 2 1.32 12.59 -3.77
N ASN A 3 1.40 11.87 -4.89
CA ASN A 3 1.19 10.43 -4.94
C ASN A 3 2.19 9.66 -4.07
N HIS A 4 3.42 10.18 -3.89
CA HIS A 4 4.41 9.57 -3.02
C HIS A 4 4.00 9.66 -1.54
N ALA A 5 3.58 10.83 -1.05
CA ALA A 5 3.06 10.95 0.30
C ALA A 5 1.82 10.07 0.53
N LEU A 6 0.92 9.97 -0.46
CA LEU A 6 -0.25 9.09 -0.37
C LEU A 6 0.17 7.62 -0.22
N ARG A 7 1.14 7.15 -1.02
CA ARG A 7 1.71 5.79 -0.89
C ARG A 7 2.30 5.54 0.49
N VAL A 8 3.08 6.49 1.01
CA VAL A 8 3.66 6.41 2.35
C VAL A 8 2.56 6.29 3.41
N LYS A 9 1.48 7.08 3.30
CA LYS A 9 0.34 7.00 4.23
C LYS A 9 -0.38 5.66 4.15
N ILE A 10 -0.65 5.14 2.95
CA ILE A 10 -1.29 3.84 2.74
C ILE A 10 -0.42 2.72 3.35
N LEU A 11 0.87 2.68 3.06
CA LEU A 11 1.77 1.66 3.58
C LEU A 11 1.94 1.78 5.11
N THR A 12 2.01 2.99 5.65
CA THR A 12 2.08 3.21 7.10
C THR A 12 0.85 2.68 7.82
N PHE A 13 -0.33 2.85 7.21
CA PHE A 13 -1.59 2.30 7.73
C PHE A 13 -1.52 0.77 7.83
N TYR A 14 -1.15 0.07 6.75
CA TYR A 14 -1.01 -1.39 6.77
C TYR A 14 0.15 -1.90 7.65
N LEU A 15 1.18 -1.08 7.87
CA LEU A 15 2.24 -1.40 8.83
C LEU A 15 1.77 -1.32 10.28
N ALA A 16 1.02 -0.27 10.62
CA ALA A 16 0.45 -0.10 11.96
C ALA A 16 -0.54 -1.22 12.28
N ASP A 17 -1.38 -1.57 11.30
CA ASP A 17 -2.31 -2.68 11.37
C ASP A 17 -1.59 -4.02 11.63
N ALA A 18 -0.53 -4.32 10.87
CA ALA A 18 0.28 -5.54 11.05
C ALA A 18 0.99 -5.63 12.42
N ASN A 19 1.26 -4.49 13.08
CA ASN A 19 1.90 -4.43 14.40
C ASN A 19 0.90 -4.43 15.57
N SER A 20 -0.40 -4.26 15.28
CA SER A 20 -1.44 -4.36 16.29
C SER A 20 -1.57 -5.83 16.74
N ARG A 21 -1.00 -6.13 17.90
CA ARG A 21 -0.97 -7.48 18.49
C ARG A 21 -2.40 -7.98 18.73
N GLY A 22 -2.90 -8.89 17.90
CA GLY A 22 -4.00 -9.75 18.31
C GLY A 22 -4.90 -10.33 17.23
N HIS A 23 -5.00 -9.75 16.03
CA HIS A 23 -5.92 -10.28 15.03
C HIS A 23 -5.35 -10.15 13.63
N ALA A 24 -5.57 -11.18 12.82
CA ALA A 24 -5.42 -11.16 11.37
C ALA A 24 -6.50 -10.24 10.73
N ASN A 25 -6.65 -9.02 11.25
CA ASN A 25 -7.61 -8.05 10.76
C ASN A 25 -7.00 -7.43 9.53
N PHE A 26 -7.38 -7.94 8.37
CA PHE A 26 -7.14 -7.23 7.14
C PHE A 26 -8.02 -5.97 7.16
N CYS A 27 -7.43 -4.81 7.45
CA CYS A 27 -8.19 -3.57 7.58
C CYS A 27 -8.27 -2.85 6.23
N PRO A 28 -9.47 -2.59 5.68
CA PRO A 28 -9.61 -1.81 4.46
C PRO A 28 -9.24 -0.34 4.70
N CYS A 29 -8.47 0.23 3.79
CA CYS A 29 -8.02 1.62 3.92
C CYS A 29 -8.99 2.65 3.32
N ALA A 30 -10.19 2.24 2.87
CA ALA A 30 -11.19 3.11 2.23
C ALA A 30 -11.50 4.40 3.02
N HIS A 31 -11.49 4.33 4.36
CA HIS A 31 -11.69 5.49 5.24
C HIS A 31 -10.53 6.50 5.26
N LEU A 32 -9.39 6.19 4.65
CA LEU A 32 -8.27 7.12 4.53
C LEU A 32 -8.57 8.26 3.56
N ALA A 33 -9.47 8.08 2.58
CA ALA A 33 -9.79 9.11 1.60
C ALA A 33 -10.26 10.41 2.29
N ASP A 34 -11.27 10.29 3.14
CA ASP A 34 -11.84 11.42 3.90
C ASP A 34 -10.83 12.01 4.89
N LYS A 35 -10.06 11.15 5.58
CA LYS A 35 -9.06 11.60 6.56
C LYS A 35 -7.89 12.35 5.92
N LEU A 36 -7.51 11.98 4.71
CA LEU A 36 -6.39 12.58 3.99
C LEU A 36 -6.84 13.71 3.04
N GLY A 37 -8.14 13.93 2.89
CA GLY A 37 -8.71 14.89 1.95
C GLY A 37 -8.38 14.56 0.49
N VAL A 38 -8.33 13.26 0.15
CA VAL A 38 -8.05 12.78 -1.21
C VAL A 38 -9.28 12.10 -1.80
N SER A 39 -9.39 12.07 -3.13
CA SER A 39 -10.47 11.35 -3.80
C SER A 39 -10.38 9.85 -3.52
N GLY A 40 -11.52 9.18 -3.35
CA GLY A 40 -11.58 7.72 -3.26
C GLY A 40 -10.97 7.04 -4.50
N ILE A 41 -11.11 7.66 -5.69
CA ILE A 41 -10.51 7.15 -6.93
C ILE A 41 -8.98 7.18 -6.88
N ASP A 42 -8.40 8.26 -6.35
CA ASP A 42 -6.94 8.38 -6.22
C ASP A 42 -6.40 7.37 -5.21
N LEU A 43 -7.13 7.17 -4.11
CA LEU A 43 -6.81 6.14 -3.13
C LEU A 43 -6.84 4.74 -3.76
N ASP A 44 -7.89 4.42 -4.51
CA ASP A 44 -8.04 3.13 -5.20
C ASP A 44 -6.90 2.87 -6.19
N ASN A 45 -6.57 3.88 -7.01
CA ASN A 45 -5.49 3.80 -7.99
C ASN A 45 -4.14 3.54 -7.32
N GLU A 46 -3.86 4.22 -6.22
CA GLU A 46 -2.59 4.05 -5.51
C GLU A 46 -2.52 2.73 -4.73
N VAL A 47 -3.63 2.25 -4.17
CA VAL A 47 -3.69 0.92 -3.54
C VAL A 47 -3.45 -0.18 -4.58
N ASP A 48 -4.10 -0.08 -5.74
CA ASP A 48 -3.92 -1.04 -6.82
C ASP A 48 -2.49 -0.99 -7.40
N TYR A 49 -1.90 0.20 -7.53
CA TYR A 49 -0.48 0.35 -7.87
C TYR A 49 0.43 -0.35 -6.87
N LEU A 50 0.22 -0.12 -5.56
CA LEU A 50 1.03 -0.72 -4.51
C LEU A 50 0.93 -2.25 -4.49
N LYS A 51 -0.27 -2.79 -4.75
CA LYS A 51 -0.50 -4.22 -4.93
C LYS A 51 0.24 -4.78 -6.15
N ARG A 52 0.07 -4.16 -7.33
CA ARG A 52 0.72 -4.60 -8.57
C ARG A 52 2.25 -4.58 -8.49
N LYS A 53 2.82 -3.67 -7.70
CA LYS A 53 4.26 -3.56 -7.46
C LYS A 53 4.79 -4.48 -6.35
N GLY A 54 3.93 -5.23 -5.67
CA GLY A 54 4.32 -6.18 -4.62
C GLY A 54 4.57 -5.56 -3.24
N TYR A 55 4.24 -4.28 -3.03
CA TYR A 55 4.34 -3.63 -1.72
C TYR A 55 3.22 -4.07 -0.77
N LEU A 56 2.08 -4.45 -1.34
CA LEU A 56 0.94 -5.04 -0.65
C LEU A 56 0.67 -6.46 -1.19
N SER A 57 0.30 -7.37 -0.29
CA SER A 57 -0.13 -8.74 -0.61
C SER A 57 -1.54 -8.96 -0.08
N GLY A 58 -2.35 -9.76 -0.78
CA GLY A 58 -3.76 -9.96 -0.43
C GLY A 58 -4.69 -9.72 -1.62
N SER A 59 -5.98 -9.59 -1.33
CA SER A 59 -7.02 -9.62 -2.35
C SER A 59 -8.21 -8.74 -1.95
N HIS A 60 -8.89 -8.21 -2.96
CA HIS A 60 -10.22 -7.64 -2.81
C HIS A 60 -11.22 -8.60 -3.48
N VAL A 61 -12.45 -8.62 -3.00
CA VAL A 61 -13.55 -9.37 -3.63
C VAL A 61 -13.87 -8.73 -4.98
N TYR A 62 -14.15 -9.56 -6.00
CA TYR A 62 -14.54 -9.06 -7.32
C TYR A 62 -15.78 -8.15 -7.21
N GLY A 63 -15.68 -6.93 -7.75
CA GLY A 63 -16.73 -5.90 -7.64
C GLY A 63 -16.53 -4.90 -6.49
N MET A 64 -15.58 -5.15 -5.57
CA MET A 64 -15.16 -4.17 -4.57
C MET A 64 -14.06 -3.26 -5.11
N LYS A 65 -13.96 -2.07 -4.52
CA LYS A 65 -12.90 -1.13 -4.85
C LYS A 65 -11.55 -1.60 -4.30
N PRO A 66 -10.42 -1.31 -4.97
CA PRO A 66 -9.10 -1.68 -4.47
C PRO A 66 -8.86 -1.25 -3.03
N ALA A 67 -9.26 -0.05 -2.58
CA ALA A 67 -9.06 0.42 -1.20
C ALA A 67 -9.94 -0.29 -0.14
N GLU A 68 -10.96 -1.01 -0.57
CA GLU A 68 -11.80 -1.87 0.28
C GLU A 68 -11.22 -3.28 0.41
N GLY A 69 -10.10 -3.55 -0.26
CA GLY A 69 -9.44 -4.84 -0.23
C GLY A 69 -8.74 -5.15 1.09
N GLU A 70 -8.58 -6.44 1.32
CA GLU A 70 -7.89 -7.01 2.45
C GLU A 70 -6.42 -7.22 2.09
N TYR A 71 -5.54 -6.35 2.59
CA TYR A 71 -4.11 -6.42 2.30
C TYR A 71 -3.23 -6.48 3.54
N ARG A 72 -2.02 -6.96 3.33
CA ARG A 72 -0.90 -6.95 4.27
C ARG A 72 0.31 -6.31 3.61
N ILE A 73 1.01 -5.48 4.37
CA ILE A 73 2.29 -4.94 3.93
C ILE A 73 3.33 -6.06 3.78
N THR A 74 4.01 -6.09 2.63
CA THR A 74 5.07 -7.06 2.36
C THR A 74 6.41 -6.58 2.90
N ALA A 75 7.45 -7.43 2.85
CA ALA A 75 8.82 -7.00 3.14
C ALA A 75 9.24 -5.82 2.26
N GLN A 76 8.91 -5.86 0.95
CA GLN A 76 9.20 -4.77 0.01
C GLN A 76 8.47 -3.47 0.38
N GLY A 77 7.23 -3.56 0.86
CA GLY A 77 6.48 -2.40 1.38
C GLY A 77 7.13 -1.79 2.63
N ARG A 78 7.66 -2.63 3.52
CA ARG A 78 8.42 -2.17 4.71
C ARG A 78 9.74 -1.52 4.30
N ASP A 79 10.45 -2.09 3.33
CA ASP A 79 11.68 -1.52 2.80
C ASP A 79 11.44 -0.17 2.13
N PHE A 80 10.32 -0.02 1.42
CA PHE A 80 9.89 1.26 0.84
C PHE A 80 9.72 2.33 1.92
N LEU A 81 9.12 1.99 3.07
CA LEU A 81 8.97 2.91 4.20
C LEU A 81 10.29 3.20 4.93
N ALA A 82 11.19 2.21 5.00
CA ALA A 82 12.48 2.34 5.69
C ALA A 82 13.50 3.21 4.92
N ARG A 83 13.33 3.35 3.60
CA ARG A 83 14.14 4.24 2.77
C ARG A 83 13.78 5.70 3.11
N LYS A 84 14.60 6.34 3.95
CA LYS A 84 14.54 7.80 4.24
C LYS A 84 14.86 8.68 3.02
N GLU A 85 15.40 8.10 1.97
CA GLU A 85 15.63 8.76 0.68
C GLU A 85 14.58 8.24 -0.29
N GLY A 86 13.86 9.16 -0.94
CA GLY A 86 12.82 8.88 -1.92
C GLY A 86 13.28 7.95 -3.05
N PRO A 87 12.39 7.60 -4.00
CA PRO A 87 12.72 6.66 -5.06
C PRO A 87 14.00 7.11 -5.76
N LYS A 88 15.10 6.36 -5.59
CA LYS A 88 16.17 6.37 -6.57
C LYS A 88 15.55 5.79 -7.83
N ASP A 89 15.25 6.69 -8.76
CA ASP A 89 14.99 6.46 -10.17
C ASP A 89 15.02 4.98 -10.58
N GLU A 90 13.83 4.47 -10.88
CA GLU A 90 13.43 3.56 -11.96
C GLU A 90 14.50 2.73 -12.71
N THR A 91 15.51 2.20 -12.03
CA THR A 91 16.58 1.38 -12.67
C THR A 91 17.04 0.21 -11.81
N THR A 92 16.23 -0.25 -10.84
CA THR A 92 16.49 -1.56 -10.22
C THR A 92 15.93 -2.65 -11.12
N VAL A 93 16.75 -3.04 -12.09
CA VAL A 93 16.61 -4.23 -12.92
C VAL A 93 16.30 -5.44 -12.03
N PHE A 94 15.10 -6.00 -12.16
CA PHE A 94 14.78 -7.29 -11.57
C PHE A 94 15.70 -8.34 -12.22
N ARG A 95 16.69 -8.84 -11.47
CA ARG A 95 17.40 -10.06 -11.85
C ARG A 95 16.39 -11.22 -11.84
N ARG A 96 16.13 -11.77 -13.02
CA ARG A 96 15.55 -13.11 -13.21
C ARG A 96 16.36 -14.10 -12.38
N ILE A 97 15.70 -14.87 -11.54
CA ILE A 97 16.22 -16.15 -11.06
C ILE A 97 15.88 -17.16 -12.17
N PHE A 98 16.90 -17.86 -12.65
CA PHE A 98 16.83 -18.88 -13.71
C PHE A 98 16.06 -20.12 -13.26
#